data_AF-A0A2T5HH13-F1
#
_entry.id   AF-A0A2T5HH13-F1
#
_cell.length_a   1.000
_cell.length_b   1.000
_cell.length_c   1.000
_cell.angle_alpha   90.00
_cell.angle_beta   90.00
_cell.angle_gamma   90.00
#
_symmetry.space_group_name_H-M   'P 1'
#
loop_
_entity.id
_entity.type
_entity.pdbx_description
1 polymer ?
#
loop_
_entity_poly.entity_id
_entity_poly.type
_entity_poly.pdbx_seq_one_letter_code
_entity_poly.pdbx_strand_id
1 'polypeptide(L)'
;MSTFRDLTAEMDSVIFETMTDDVTINGLPVKGMFSAPWLQPQIGRLNTGIIEPQVVVRDSDVLGVEKGDPVVANGDTYEIVNIEPDGSGVTGLILRPLA
;
A
#
# COMPACT_ATOMS: atom_id res chain seq x y z
N MET A 1 26.27 -22.88 0.93
CA MET A 1 26.50 -21.50 1.38
C MET A 1 25.43 -20.68 0.69
N SER A 2 24.47 -20.11 1.42
CA SER A 2 23.46 -19.23 0.81
C SER A 2 24.16 -18.02 0.22
N THR A 3 23.73 -17.58 -0.96
CA THR A 3 24.24 -16.34 -1.53
C THR A 3 23.62 -15.17 -0.79
N PHE A 4 24.24 -13.98 -0.88
CA PHE A 4 23.66 -12.76 -0.33
C PHE A 4 22.22 -12.53 -0.86
N ARG A 5 21.98 -12.84 -2.14
CA ARG A 5 20.67 -12.74 -2.77
C ARG A 5 19.63 -13.64 -2.10
N ASP A 6 20.00 -14.87 -1.76
CA ASP A 6 19.09 -15.81 -1.11
C ASP A 6 18.71 -15.34 0.29
N LEU A 7 19.68 -14.81 1.04
CA LEU A 7 19.46 -14.24 2.37
C LEU A 7 18.55 -13.01 2.33
N THR A 8 18.72 -12.11 1.35
CA THR A 8 17.84 -10.96 1.18
C THR A 8 16.42 -11.39 0.82
N ALA A 9 16.26 -12.35 -0.10
CA ALA A 9 14.94 -12.84 -0.47
C ALA A 9 14.20 -13.50 0.71
N GLU A 10 14.92 -14.23 1.57
CA GLU A 10 14.37 -14.82 2.78
C GLU A 10 13.93 -13.74 3.77
N MET A 11 14.76 -12.72 4.01
CA MET A 11 14.43 -11.59 4.86
C MET A 11 13.19 -10.84 4.37
N ASP A 12 13.13 -10.50 3.06
CA ASP A 12 11.98 -9.83 2.46
C ASP A 12 10.71 -10.66 2.57
N SER A 13 10.82 -11.98 2.47
CA SER A 13 9.68 -12.88 2.69
C SER A 13 9.12 -12.75 4.10
N VAL A 14 9.98 -12.78 5.12
CA VAL A 14 9.57 -12.67 6.53
C VAL A 14 9.00 -11.29 6.85
N ILE A 15 9.61 -10.22 6.32
CA ILE A 15 9.12 -8.85 6.51
C ILE A 15 7.70 -8.73 5.95
N PHE A 16 7.47 -9.17 4.72
CA PHE A 16 6.14 -9.11 4.12
C PHE A 16 5.14 -10.00 4.84
N GLU A 17 5.53 -11.20 5.29
CA GLU A 17 4.62 -12.06 6.05
C GLU A 17 4.18 -11.42 7.38
N THR A 18 5.09 -10.71 8.05
CA THR A 18 4.88 -10.23 9.42
C THR A 18 4.34 -8.81 9.50
N MET A 19 4.73 -7.94 8.57
CA MET A 19 4.50 -6.49 8.66
C MET A 19 3.42 -5.95 7.73
N THR A 20 2.83 -6.78 6.87
CA THR A 20 1.73 -6.35 5.99
C THR A 20 0.37 -6.47 6.66
N ASP A 21 -0.53 -5.61 6.24
CA ASP A 21 -1.95 -5.67 6.50
C ASP A 21 -2.68 -6.54 5.46
N ASP A 22 -3.88 -6.99 5.83
CA ASP A 22 -4.81 -7.61 4.89
C ASP A 22 -5.54 -6.51 4.10
N VAL A 23 -5.24 -6.44 2.81
CA VAL A 23 -5.83 -5.48 1.86
C VAL A 23 -6.56 -6.25 0.78
N THR A 24 -7.62 -5.66 0.21
CA THR A 24 -8.31 -6.23 -0.94
C THR A 24 -8.23 -5.25 -2.11
N ILE A 25 -7.78 -5.71 -3.28
CA ILE A 25 -7.74 -4.93 -4.52
C ILE A 25 -8.62 -5.63 -5.55
N ASN A 26 -9.60 -4.93 -6.13
CA ASN A 26 -10.57 -5.55 -7.06
C ASN A 26 -11.27 -6.81 -6.51
N GLY A 27 -11.49 -6.88 -5.19
CA GLY A 27 -12.06 -8.06 -4.53
C GLY A 27 -11.07 -9.23 -4.31
N LEU A 28 -9.80 -9.09 -4.72
CA LEU A 28 -8.74 -10.08 -4.50
C LEU A 28 -7.91 -9.72 -3.26
N PRO A 29 -7.66 -10.69 -2.37
CA PRO A 29 -6.83 -10.45 -1.18
C PRO A 29 -5.36 -10.26 -1.58
N VAL A 30 -4.75 -9.20 -1.05
CA VAL A 30 -3.35 -8.82 -1.27
C VAL A 30 -2.72 -8.47 0.07
N LYS A 31 -1.45 -8.85 0.26
CA LYS A 31 -0.65 -8.44 1.41
C LYS A 31 -0.01 -7.10 1.11
N GLY A 32 -0.37 -6.07 1.88
CA GLY A 32 0.12 -4.71 1.66
C GLY A 32 0.34 -3.96 2.96
N MET A 33 1.36 -3.11 3.01
CA MET A 33 1.61 -2.24 4.16
C MET A 33 0.79 -0.97 3.96
N PHE A 34 -0.33 -0.85 4.67
CA PHE A 34 -1.21 0.31 4.57
C PHE A 34 -0.73 1.42 5.50
N SER A 35 -0.72 2.66 5.00
CA SER A 35 -0.44 3.83 5.81
C SER A 35 -1.37 4.97 5.43
N ALA A 36 -1.92 5.64 6.44
CA ALA A 36 -2.75 6.82 6.29
C ALA A 36 -2.34 7.86 7.34
N PRO A 37 -2.41 9.16 7.03
CA PRO A 37 -2.11 10.20 8.00
C PRO A 37 -3.14 10.17 9.14
N TRP A 38 -2.65 10.30 10.38
CA TRP A 38 -3.53 10.57 11.50
C TRP A 38 -3.97 12.04 11.46
N LEU A 39 -5.25 12.28 11.18
CA LEU A 39 -5.84 13.61 11.12
C LEU A 39 -6.29 14.04 12.53
N GLN A 40 -5.55 14.97 13.15
CA GLN A 40 -6.05 15.65 14.35
C GLN A 40 -7.22 16.59 13.99
N PRO A 41 -8.28 16.71 14.84
CA PRO A 41 -9.36 17.66 14.58
C PRO A 41 -8.83 19.10 14.49
N GLN A 42 -8.92 19.71 13.31
CA GLN A 42 -8.40 21.07 13.10
C GLN A 42 -9.46 22.11 13.45
N ILE A 43 -9.28 22.82 14.57
CA ILE A 43 -10.03 24.04 14.88
C ILE A 43 -9.20 25.24 14.41
N GLY A 44 -9.65 25.92 13.35
CA GLY A 44 -8.96 27.10 12.78
C GLY A 44 -8.13 26.78 11.53
N ARG A 45 -7.96 27.80 10.66
CA ARG A 45 -7.62 27.68 9.22
C ARG A 45 -6.30 26.94 8.92
N LEU A 46 -6.48 25.72 8.41
CA LEU A 46 -5.85 25.06 7.26
C LEU A 46 -4.32 25.18 7.07
N ASN A 47 -3.62 24.09 7.35
CA ASN A 47 -2.40 23.68 6.65
C ASN A 47 -2.52 22.18 6.41
N THR A 48 -2.83 21.75 5.18
CA THR A 48 -3.32 20.38 4.96
C THR A 48 -2.21 19.36 5.14
N GLY A 49 -1.02 19.53 4.55
CA GLY A 49 0.07 18.55 4.68
C GLY A 49 -0.39 17.08 4.52
N ILE A 50 -1.51 16.86 3.80
CA ILE A 50 -2.19 15.57 3.73
C ILE A 50 -1.33 14.74 2.81
N ILE A 51 -0.64 13.77 3.39
CA ILE A 51 -0.08 12.65 2.65
C ILE A 51 -1.27 11.78 2.27
N GLU A 52 -1.49 11.50 0.98
CA GLU A 52 -2.56 10.59 0.59
C GLU A 52 -2.38 9.22 1.28
N PRO A 53 -3.47 8.55 1.71
CA PRO A 53 -3.38 7.16 2.11
C PRO A 53 -2.71 6.34 1.01
N GLN A 54 -1.87 5.39 1.40
CA GLN A 54 -1.18 4.54 0.43
C GLN A 54 -1.08 3.11 0.96
N VAL A 55 -0.97 2.17 0.03
CA VAL A 55 -0.57 0.81 0.35
C VAL A 55 0.65 0.43 -0.47
N VAL A 56 1.68 -0.08 0.21
CA VAL A 56 2.88 -0.63 -0.44
C VAL A 56 2.71 -2.14 -0.57
N VAL A 57 2.82 -2.65 -1.79
CA VAL A 57 2.60 -4.05 -2.15
C VAL A 57 3.73 -4.55 -3.03
N ARG A 58 3.86 -5.87 -3.20
CA ARG A 58 4.83 -6.44 -4.15
C ARG A 58 4.40 -6.16 -5.58
N ASP A 59 5.38 -5.94 -6.46
CA ASP A 59 5.13 -5.73 -7.90
C ASP A 59 4.33 -6.89 -8.53
N SER A 60 4.55 -8.11 -8.05
CA SER A 60 3.85 -9.31 -8.51
C SER A 60 2.35 -9.28 -8.24
N ASP A 61 1.92 -8.57 -7.20
CA ASP A 61 0.55 -8.62 -6.69
C ASP A 61 -0.34 -7.53 -7.32
N VAL A 62 0.27 -6.61 -8.08
CA VAL A 62 -0.40 -5.49 -8.77
C VAL A 62 -0.36 -5.59 -10.29
N LEU A 63 -0.03 -6.77 -10.82
CA LEU A 63 -0.08 -7.01 -12.26
C LEU A 63 -1.52 -6.85 -12.77
N GLY A 64 -1.73 -5.85 -13.62
CA GLY A 64 -3.05 -5.55 -14.18
C GLY A 64 -3.96 -4.69 -13.29
N VAL A 65 -3.44 -4.16 -12.19
CA VAL A 65 -4.13 -3.12 -11.40
C VAL A 65 -4.06 -1.79 -12.12
N GLU A 66 -5.18 -1.07 -12.16
CA GLU A 66 -5.32 0.20 -12.86
C GLU A 66 -5.80 1.33 -11.92
N LYS A 67 -5.69 2.57 -12.39
CA LYS A 67 -6.26 3.72 -11.66
C LYS A 67 -7.79 3.64 -11.69
N GLY A 68 -8.42 3.93 -10.56
CA GLY A 68 -9.85 3.82 -10.35
C GLY A 68 -10.29 2.49 -9.74
N ASP A 69 -9.39 1.50 -9.67
CA ASP A 69 -9.69 0.21 -9.05
C ASP A 69 -9.98 0.38 -7.54
N PRO A 70 -11.01 -0.31 -7.01
CA PRO A 70 -11.35 -0.26 -5.59
C PRO A 70 -10.34 -1.01 -4.74
N VAL A 71 -9.98 -0.39 -3.61
CA VAL A 71 -9.13 -0.96 -2.56
C VAL A 71 -9.88 -0.93 -1.23
N VAL A 72 -9.87 -2.04 -0.50
CA VAL A 72 -10.36 -2.10 0.89
C VAL A 72 -9.16 -2.33 1.80
N ALA A 73 -8.94 -1.40 2.73
CA ALA A 73 -7.86 -1.48 3.72
C ALA A 73 -8.38 -0.97 5.07
N ASN A 74 -8.07 -1.68 6.16
CA ASN A 74 -8.55 -1.36 7.51
C ASN A 74 -10.08 -1.14 7.65
N GLY A 75 -10.87 -1.78 6.77
CA GLY A 75 -12.33 -1.69 6.76
C GLY A 75 -12.90 -0.49 5.98
N ASP A 76 -12.05 0.43 5.52
CA ASP A 76 -12.45 1.57 4.68
C ASP A 76 -12.24 1.25 3.19
N THR A 77 -13.02 1.92 2.33
CA THR A 77 -12.95 1.74 0.86
C THR A 77 -12.31 2.95 0.20
N TYR A 78 -11.40 2.69 -0.73
CA TYR A 78 -10.61 3.68 -1.46
C TYR A 78 -10.63 3.41 -2.97
N GLU A 79 -10.27 4.41 -3.75
CA GLU A 79 -9.91 4.28 -5.17
C GLU A 79 -8.39 4.50 -5.37
N ILE A 80 -7.79 3.78 -6.30
CA ILE A 80 -6.39 4.00 -6.71
C ILE A 80 -6.31 5.25 -7.60
N VAL A 81 -5.55 6.26 -7.19
CA VAL A 81 -5.34 7.49 -7.96
C VAL A 81 -3.95 7.57 -8.60
N ASN A 82 -2.97 6.88 -8.02
CA ASN A 82 -1.65 6.74 -8.61
C ASN A 82 -1.01 5.37 -8.31
N ILE A 83 -0.09 4.97 -9.18
CA ILE A 83 0.66 3.71 -9.10
C ILE A 83 2.13 4.08 -9.28
N GLU A 84 2.95 3.76 -8.28
CA GLU A 84 4.34 4.21 -8.17
C GLU A 84 5.27 3.03 -7.87
N PRO A 85 5.77 2.33 -8.89
CA PRO A 85 6.83 1.32 -8.73
C PRO A 85 8.12 1.98 -8.26
N ASP A 86 8.78 1.44 -7.25
CA ASP A 86 9.98 2.04 -6.66
C ASP A 86 11.30 1.47 -7.23
N GLY A 87 11.22 0.39 -8.01
CA GLY A 87 12.37 -0.30 -8.62
C GLY A 87 13.08 -1.30 -7.69
N SER A 88 12.61 -1.49 -6.46
CA SER A 88 13.12 -2.46 -5.49
C SER A 88 12.28 -3.75 -5.41
N GLY A 89 11.21 -3.85 -6.19
CA GLY A 89 10.29 -4.99 -6.21
C GLY A 89 8.96 -4.71 -5.50
N VAL A 90 8.72 -3.45 -5.12
CA VAL A 90 7.47 -2.99 -4.51
C VAL A 90 6.88 -1.81 -5.26
N THR A 91 5.56 -1.69 -5.18
CA THR A 91 4.80 -0.63 -5.78
C THR A 91 3.95 0.05 -4.71
N GLY A 92 4.05 1.38 -4.64
CA GLY A 92 3.16 2.22 -3.86
C GLY A 92 1.88 2.50 -4.64
N LEU A 93 0.73 2.14 -4.09
CA LEU A 93 -0.58 2.55 -4.60
C LEU A 93 -1.05 3.75 -3.79
N ILE A 94 -1.23 4.89 -4.45
CA ILE A 94 -1.74 6.10 -3.83
C ILE A 94 -3.26 6.08 -3.91
N LEU A 95 -3.91 6.32 -2.77
CA LEU A 95 -5.32 6.06 -2.57
C LEU A 95 -6.10 7.33 -2.24
N ARG A 96 -7.38 7.33 -2.57
CA ARG A 96 -8.35 8.33 -2.11
C ARG A 96 -9.58 7.66 -1.51
N PRO A 97 -10.11 8.12 -0.36
CA PRO A 97 -11.34 7.56 0.20
C PRO A 97 -12.51 7.69 -0.77
N LEU A 98 -13.31 6.62 -0.90
CA LEU A 98 -14.61 6.66 -1.57
C LEU A 98 -15.64 7.19 -0.57
N ALA A 99 -16.29 8.31 -0.91
CA ALA A 99 -17.26 9.00 -0.06
C ALA A 99 -18.56 8.21 0.15
#